data_AF-A0A3M1KG66-F1
#
_entry.id   AF-A0A3M1KG66-F1
#
_cell.length_a   1.000
_cell.length_b   1.000
_cell.length_c   1.000
_cell.angle_alpha   90.00
_cell.angle_beta   90.00
_cell.angle_gamma   90.00
#
_symmetry.space_group_name_H-M   'P 1'
#
loop_
_entity.id
_entity.type
_entity.pdbx_description
1 polymer ?
#
loop_
_entity_poly.entity_id
_entity_poly.type
_entity_poly.pdbx_seq_one_letter_code
_entity_poly.pdbx_strand_id
1 'polypeptide(L)'
;MLIPMSVARPRRALYYAGVCLAASIAGAGIGYWLGAAAMDSVGQQIVALYGLQEKLEQMFLWYKDWDAWIVMIAGFTPIPYKLITLSAGAAHVDLGVFFLASILSRGARFFLVAGLLMAWGERAAHFIERHFDTLTLIFAALLVGVALLSLH
;
A
#
# COMPACT_ATOMS: atom_id res chain seq x y z
N MET A 1 12.38 -4.16 -6.42
CA MET A 1 13.31 -5.28 -6.71
C MET A 1 12.63 -6.58 -7.13
N LEU A 2 11.30 -6.71 -7.07
CA LEU A 2 10.61 -7.94 -7.48
C LEU A 2 10.85 -8.32 -8.95
N ILE A 3 10.82 -7.33 -9.86
CA ILE A 3 10.89 -7.52 -11.32
C ILE A 3 12.19 -8.21 -11.77
N PRO A 4 13.40 -7.69 -11.50
CA PRO A 4 14.63 -8.29 -12.01
C PRO A 4 14.87 -9.72 -11.49
N MET A 5 14.51 -10.01 -10.23
CA MET A 5 14.64 -11.36 -9.66
C MET A 5 13.65 -12.36 -10.26
N SER A 6 12.43 -11.88 -10.54
CA SER A 6 11.38 -12.69 -11.16
C SER A 6 11.68 -12.96 -12.63
N VAL A 7 12.31 -12.02 -13.35
CA VAL A 7 12.80 -12.23 -14.72
C VAL A 7 13.92 -13.26 -14.76
N ALA A 8 14.90 -13.16 -13.86
CA ALA A 8 16.03 -14.10 -13.82
C ALA A 8 15.59 -15.54 -13.49
N ARG A 9 14.54 -15.73 -12.68
CA ARG A 9 14.00 -17.04 -12.31
C ARG A 9 12.46 -17.04 -12.25
N PRO A 10 11.75 -17.10 -13.39
CA PRO A 10 10.29 -16.97 -13.47
C PRO A 10 9.53 -18.01 -12.64
N ARG A 11 10.04 -19.25 -12.59
CA ARG A 11 9.46 -20.34 -11.77
C ARG A 11 9.44 -20.05 -10.26
N ARG A 12 10.23 -19.09 -9.78
CA ARG A 12 10.27 -18.67 -8.36
C ARG A 12 9.64 -17.29 -8.13
N ALA A 13 9.00 -16.70 -9.13
CA ALA A 13 8.43 -15.35 -9.02
C ALA A 13 7.42 -15.23 -7.87
N LEU A 14 6.55 -16.23 -7.67
CA LEU A 14 5.57 -16.23 -6.56
C LEU A 14 6.25 -16.31 -5.19
N TYR A 15 7.35 -17.05 -5.07
CA TYR A 15 8.15 -17.08 -3.85
C TYR A 15 8.75 -15.70 -3.56
N TYR A 16 9.31 -15.04 -4.56
CA TYR A 16 9.84 -13.68 -4.41
C TYR A 16 8.74 -12.66 -4.06
N ALA A 17 7.54 -12.81 -4.61
CA ALA A 17 6.39 -11.99 -4.21
C ALA A 17 6.04 -12.17 -2.74
N GLY A 18 6.04 -13.40 -2.23
CA GLY A 18 5.82 -13.69 -0.80
C GLY A 18 6.87 -13.04 0.10
N VAL A 19 8.15 -13.14 -0.26
CA VAL A 19 9.24 -12.49 0.49
C VAL A 19 9.11 -10.96 0.45
N CYS A 20 8.81 -10.38 -0.72
CA CYS A 20 8.55 -8.94 -0.86
C CYS A 20 7.34 -8.50 -0.03
N LEU A 21 6.28 -9.29 0.02
CA LEU A 21 5.10 -9.00 0.84
C LEU A 21 5.46 -8.99 2.31
N ALA A 22 6.15 -10.01 2.81
CA ALA A 22 6.57 -10.09 4.20
C ALA A 22 7.47 -8.91 4.60
N ALA A 23 8.48 -8.59 3.79
CA ALA A 23 9.35 -7.44 4.03
C ALA A 23 8.57 -6.11 3.96
N SER A 24 7.61 -5.98 3.05
CA SER A 24 6.75 -4.80 2.92
C SER A 24 5.86 -4.62 4.14
N ILE A 25 5.27 -5.68 4.67
CA ILE A 25 4.40 -5.63 5.86
C ILE A 25 5.22 -5.33 7.11
N ALA A 26 6.40 -5.93 7.25
CA ALA A 26 7.32 -5.61 8.34
C ALA A 26 7.71 -4.12 8.32
N GLY A 27 8.07 -3.59 7.15
CA GLY A 27 8.33 -2.16 6.97
C GLY A 27 7.10 -1.28 7.24
N ALA A 28 5.91 -1.75 6.86
CA ALA A 28 4.65 -1.05 7.13
C ALA A 28 4.35 -0.96 8.63
N GLY A 29 4.60 -2.03 9.38
CA GLY A 29 4.46 -2.03 10.84
C GLY A 29 5.42 -1.04 11.50
N ILE A 30 6.67 -0.97 11.04
CA ILE A 30 7.64 0.04 11.52
C ILE A 30 7.15 1.45 11.19
N GLY A 31 6.68 1.68 9.96
CA GLY A 31 6.16 2.97 9.52
C GLY A 31 4.93 3.41 10.33
N TYR A 32 4.02 2.48 10.61
CA TYR A 32 2.86 2.72 11.48
C TYR A 32 3.33 3.13 12.88
N TRP A 33 4.23 2.36 13.48
CA TRP A 33 4.72 2.65 14.83
C TRP A 33 5.45 4.00 14.90
N LEU A 34 6.27 4.32 13.90
CA LEU A 34 6.91 5.63 13.78
C LEU A 34 5.89 6.76 13.65
N GLY A 35 4.80 6.55 12.89
CA GLY A 35 3.73 7.54 12.72
C GLY A 35 3.01 7.82 14.04
N ALA A 36 2.64 6.77 14.76
CA ALA A 36 1.99 6.86 16.06
C ALA A 36 2.91 7.55 17.09
N ALA A 37 4.15 7.06 17.22
CA ALA A 37 5.13 7.62 18.15
C ALA A 37 5.49 9.07 17.82
N ALA A 38 5.58 9.43 16.53
CA ALA A 38 5.79 10.80 16.12
C ALA A 38 4.60 11.68 16.51
N MET A 39 3.36 11.25 16.27
CA MET A 39 2.16 12.02 16.61
C MET A 39 2.02 12.25 18.12
N ASP A 40 2.29 11.21 18.92
CA ASP A 40 2.15 11.26 20.38
C ASP A 40 3.24 12.13 21.06
N SER A 41 4.39 12.34 20.41
CA SER A 41 5.53 13.07 20.99
C SER A 41 5.66 14.51 20.48
N VAL A 42 5.97 14.69 19.19
CA VAL A 42 6.36 15.97 18.60
C VAL A 42 5.44 16.37 17.44
N GLY A 43 4.62 15.46 16.96
CA GLY A 43 3.79 15.61 15.77
C GLY A 43 2.78 16.74 15.92
N GLN A 44 2.11 16.87 17.07
CA GLN A 44 1.21 18.00 17.31
C GLN A 44 1.93 19.35 17.30
N GLN A 45 3.17 19.41 17.81
CA GLN A 45 3.97 20.64 17.81
C GLN A 45 4.42 21.01 16.39
N ILE A 46 4.87 20.04 15.59
CA ILE A 46 5.26 20.25 14.19
C ILE A 46 4.05 20.69 13.37
N VAL A 47 2.91 20.00 13.51
CA VAL A 47 1.68 20.35 12.80
C VAL A 47 1.24 21.77 13.14
N ALA A 48 1.37 22.17 14.41
CA ALA A 48 1.06 23.51 14.84
C ALA A 48 2.03 24.57 14.29
N LEU A 49 3.33 24.27 14.26
CA LEU A 49 4.36 25.15 13.69
C LEU A 49 4.14 25.42 12.20
N TYR A 50 3.66 24.42 11.46
CA TYR A 50 3.36 24.53 10.03
C TYR A 50 1.92 25.00 9.73
N GLY A 51 1.09 25.25 10.75
CA GLY A 51 -0.31 25.68 10.57
C GLY A 51 -1.18 24.62 9.88
N LEU A 52 -0.87 23.34 10.07
CA LEU A 52 -1.51 22.21 9.39
C LEU A 52 -2.60 21.54 10.22
N GLN A 53 -3.02 22.11 11.35
CA GLN A 53 -3.98 21.47 12.27
C GLN A 53 -5.28 21.06 11.56
N GLU A 54 -5.89 21.96 10.77
CA GLU A 54 -7.13 21.66 10.06
C GLU A 54 -6.98 20.48 9.07
N LYS A 55 -5.83 20.39 8.40
CA LYS A 55 -5.54 19.27 7.48
C LYS A 55 -5.35 17.96 8.23
N LEU A 56 -4.75 18.03 9.41
CA LEU A 56 -4.57 16.85 10.26
C LEU A 56 -5.92 16.35 10.81
N GLU A 57 -6.77 17.27 11.28
CA GLU A 57 -8.13 16.93 11.71
C GLU A 57 -8.97 16.33 10.59
N GLN A 58 -8.91 16.92 9.37
CA GLN A 58 -9.56 16.33 8.20
C GLN A 58 -9.04 14.92 7.89
N MET A 59 -7.73 14.71 7.99
CA MET A 59 -7.12 13.39 7.80
C MET A 59 -7.64 12.38 8.83
N PHE A 60 -7.75 12.77 10.11
CA PHE A 60 -8.30 11.92 11.16
C PHE A 60 -9.78 11.63 10.95
N LEU A 61 -10.58 12.60 10.50
CA LEU A 61 -11.98 12.38 10.14
C LEU A 61 -12.12 11.38 9.01
N TRP A 62 -11.29 11.50 7.96
CA TRP A 62 -11.29 10.54 6.86
C TRP A 62 -10.92 9.12 7.35
N TYR A 63 -9.88 8.97 8.16
CA TYR A 63 -9.54 7.66 8.73
C TYR A 63 -10.62 7.11 9.66
N LYS A 64 -11.29 7.96 10.43
CA LYS A 64 -12.43 7.56 11.27
C LYS A 64 -13.60 7.03 10.46
N ASP A 65 -13.90 7.66 9.32
CA ASP A 65 -15.07 7.31 8.51
C ASP A 65 -14.79 6.14 7.55
N TRP A 66 -13.55 5.98 7.08
CA TRP A 66 -13.22 5.08 5.97
C TRP A 66 -12.17 4.02 6.30
N ASP A 67 -11.39 4.19 7.38
CA ASP A 67 -10.42 3.26 7.95
C ASP A 67 -9.71 2.36 6.91
N ALA A 68 -10.22 1.13 6.72
CA ALA A 68 -9.75 0.13 5.76
C ALA A 68 -9.65 0.62 4.32
N TRP A 69 -10.60 1.43 3.85
CA TRP A 69 -10.71 1.88 2.47
C TRP A 69 -9.58 2.81 2.09
N ILE A 70 -9.15 3.69 3.00
CA ILE A 70 -8.04 4.61 2.74
C ILE A 70 -6.75 3.82 2.56
N VAL A 71 -6.46 2.88 3.48
CA VAL A 71 -5.26 2.03 3.39
C VAL A 71 -5.29 1.17 2.13
N MET A 72 -6.46 0.64 1.77
CA MET A 72 -6.64 -0.21 0.59
C MET A 72 -6.45 0.59 -0.71
N ILE A 73 -7.19 1.68 -0.90
CA ILE A 73 -7.09 2.54 -2.10
C ILE A 73 -5.68 3.08 -2.24
N ALA A 74 -5.10 3.57 -1.14
CA ALA A 74 -3.79 4.17 -1.17
C ALA A 74 -2.67 3.12 -1.37
N GLY A 75 -2.94 1.84 -1.07
CA GLY A 75 -2.12 0.70 -1.49
C GLY A 75 -1.97 0.56 -3.02
N PHE A 76 -2.94 1.08 -3.78
CA PHE A 76 -3.03 0.95 -5.24
C PHE A 76 -2.83 2.24 -6.02
N THR A 77 -2.97 3.40 -5.40
CA THR A 77 -2.63 4.67 -6.04
C THR A 77 -1.11 4.83 -6.20
N PRO A 78 -0.65 5.74 -7.07
CA PRO A 78 0.77 6.12 -7.17
C PRO A 78 1.29 6.84 -5.91
N ILE A 79 0.48 6.96 -4.85
CA ILE A 79 0.90 7.54 -3.58
C ILE A 79 1.97 6.63 -2.94
N PRO A 80 3.08 7.20 -2.45
CA PRO A 80 4.11 6.43 -1.77
C PRO A 80 3.54 5.68 -0.56
N TYR A 81 3.60 4.35 -0.59
CA TYR A 81 3.06 3.49 0.49
C TYR A 81 3.50 3.90 1.89
N LYS A 82 4.77 4.27 2.03
CA LYS A 82 5.38 4.63 3.30
C LYS A 82 4.71 5.85 3.94
N LEU A 83 4.20 6.78 3.12
CA LEU A 83 3.46 7.94 3.62
C LEU A 83 2.11 7.52 4.21
N ILE A 84 1.44 6.56 3.58
CA ILE A 84 0.17 6.01 4.07
C ILE A 84 0.38 5.23 5.36
N THR A 85 1.44 4.43 5.45
CA THR A 85 1.73 3.69 6.69
C THR A 85 2.04 4.64 7.84
N LEU A 86 2.76 5.74 7.56
CA LEU A 86 3.05 6.77 8.55
C LEU A 86 1.78 7.52 8.98
N SER A 87 0.94 7.92 8.03
CA SER A 87 -0.30 8.66 8.34
C SER A 87 -1.35 7.78 9.03
N ALA A 88 -1.45 6.50 8.67
CA ALA A 88 -2.31 5.53 9.36
C ALA A 88 -1.87 5.34 10.81
N GLY A 89 -0.56 5.26 11.06
CA GLY A 89 0.00 5.24 12.41
C GLY A 89 -0.29 6.53 13.19
N ALA A 90 -0.07 7.68 12.57
CA ALA A 90 -0.36 8.98 13.17
C ALA A 90 -1.86 9.16 13.51
N ALA A 91 -2.74 8.52 12.75
CA ALA A 91 -4.19 8.52 12.98
C ALA A 91 -4.67 7.40 13.93
N HIS A 92 -3.77 6.56 14.45
CA HIS A 92 -4.11 5.41 15.31
C HIS A 92 -5.20 4.50 14.71
N VAL A 93 -5.10 4.25 13.40
CA VAL A 93 -5.97 3.30 12.66
C VAL A 93 -5.91 1.92 13.30
N ASP A 94 -7.02 1.16 13.30
CA ASP A 94 -7.02 -0.19 13.86
C ASP A 94 -5.94 -1.07 13.20
N LEU A 95 -5.09 -1.69 14.02
CA LEU A 95 -3.96 -2.48 13.54
C LEU A 95 -4.41 -3.67 12.69
N GLY A 96 -5.50 -4.33 13.06
CA GLY A 96 -6.06 -5.46 12.32
C GLY A 96 -6.51 -5.03 10.92
N VAL A 97 -7.28 -3.95 10.86
CA VAL A 97 -7.74 -3.34 9.60
C VAL A 97 -6.56 -2.89 8.74
N PHE A 98 -5.58 -2.20 9.32
CA PHE A 98 -4.38 -1.74 8.61
C PHE A 98 -3.60 -2.89 7.99
N PHE A 99 -3.33 -3.95 8.76
CA PHE A 99 -2.58 -5.10 8.27
C PHE A 99 -3.36 -5.88 7.21
N LEU A 100 -4.66 -6.11 7.40
CA LEU A 100 -5.51 -6.77 6.42
C LEU A 100 -5.56 -5.99 5.09
N ALA A 101 -5.84 -4.70 5.15
CA ALA A 101 -5.87 -3.84 3.96
C ALA A 101 -4.49 -3.75 3.28
N SER A 102 -3.41 -3.71 4.06
CA SER A 102 -2.03 -3.72 3.57
C SER A 102 -1.66 -5.04 2.89
N ILE A 103 -1.99 -6.18 3.51
CA ILE A 103 -1.74 -7.51 2.97
C ILE A 103 -2.49 -7.69 1.66
N LEU A 104 -3.78 -7.36 1.63
CA LEU A 104 -4.61 -7.49 0.43
C LEU A 104 -4.09 -6.58 -0.68
N SER A 105 -3.79 -5.32 -0.36
CA SER A 105 -3.37 -4.37 -1.39
C SER A 105 -1.98 -4.65 -1.96
N ARG A 106 -0.99 -4.79 -1.07
CA ARG A 106 0.40 -5.05 -1.44
C ARG A 106 0.57 -6.46 -1.98
N GLY A 107 -0.12 -7.42 -1.38
CA GLY A 107 -0.11 -8.81 -1.81
C GLY A 107 -0.66 -8.93 -3.22
N ALA A 108 -1.85 -8.41 -3.49
CA ALA A 108 -2.41 -8.44 -4.84
C ALA A 108 -1.43 -7.85 -5.86
N ARG A 109 -0.85 -6.66 -5.60
CA ARG A 109 0.14 -6.05 -6.50
C ARG A 109 1.36 -6.94 -6.75
N PHE A 110 2.00 -7.45 -5.69
CA PHE A 110 3.22 -8.26 -5.83
C PHE A 110 2.95 -9.61 -6.51
N PHE A 111 1.88 -10.30 -6.11
CA PHE A 111 1.53 -11.60 -6.67
C PHE A 111 1.04 -11.49 -8.11
N LEU A 112 0.34 -10.42 -8.49
CA LEU A 112 -0.04 -10.18 -9.88
C LEU A 112 1.17 -9.92 -10.77
N VAL A 113 2.08 -9.04 -10.35
CA VAL A 113 3.32 -8.78 -11.10
C VAL A 113 4.14 -10.06 -11.23
N ALA A 114 4.27 -10.83 -10.15
CA ALA A 114 4.95 -12.11 -10.20
C ALA A 114 4.26 -13.15 -11.09
N GLY A 115 2.93 -13.22 -11.08
CA GLY A 115 2.15 -14.11 -11.96
C GLY A 115 2.29 -13.74 -13.43
N LEU A 116 2.22 -12.46 -13.77
CA LEU A 116 2.45 -11.94 -15.12
C LEU A 116 3.87 -12.26 -15.61
N LEU A 117 4.88 -12.05 -14.76
CA LEU A 117 6.27 -12.38 -15.08
C LEU A 117 6.49 -13.90 -15.19
N MET A 118 5.78 -14.70 -14.40
CA MET A 118 5.85 -16.17 -14.48
C MET A 118 5.25 -16.69 -15.80
N ALA A 119 4.18 -16.07 -16.30
CA ALA A 119 3.50 -16.47 -17.53
C ALA A 119 4.23 -16.02 -18.80
N TRP A 120 4.76 -14.78 -18.82
CA TRP A 120 5.28 -14.15 -20.04
C TRP A 120 6.75 -13.72 -19.98
N GLY A 121 7.42 -13.90 -18.84
CA GLY A 121 8.86 -13.66 -18.69
C GLY A 121 9.31 -12.22 -19.01
N GLU A 122 10.40 -12.08 -19.75
CA GLU A 122 11.00 -10.79 -20.13
C GLU A 122 10.05 -9.87 -20.91
N ARG A 123 9.14 -10.42 -21.72
CA ARG A 123 8.14 -9.62 -22.47
C ARG A 123 7.19 -8.89 -21.51
N ALA A 124 6.77 -9.56 -20.44
CA ALA A 124 5.97 -8.92 -19.40
C ALA A 124 6.79 -7.91 -18.60
N ALA A 125 8.09 -8.14 -18.37
CA ALA A 125 8.93 -7.19 -17.65
C ALA A 125 9.00 -5.83 -18.34
N HIS A 126 9.31 -5.81 -19.65
CA HIS A 126 9.31 -4.57 -20.42
C HIS A 126 7.93 -3.91 -20.50
N PHE A 127 6.86 -4.69 -20.59
CA PHE A 127 5.50 -4.15 -20.61
C PHE A 127 5.11 -3.52 -19.27
N ILE A 128 5.42 -4.20 -18.15
CA ILE A 128 5.15 -3.75 -16.79
C ILE A 128 5.98 -2.53 -16.45
N GLU A 129 7.27 -2.50 -16.75
CA GLU A 129 8.13 -1.33 -16.51
C GLU A 129 7.63 -0.09 -17.27
N ARG A 130 7.08 -0.29 -18.48
CA ARG A 130 6.57 0.81 -19.32
C ARG A 130 5.18 1.31 -18.91
N HIS A 131 4.35 0.48 -18.26
CA HIS A 131 2.96 0.81 -17.92
C HIS A 131 2.63 0.61 -16.44
N PHE A 132 3.65 0.60 -15.57
CA PHE A 132 3.50 0.22 -14.17
C PHE A 132 2.41 1.02 -13.46
N ASP A 133 2.43 2.34 -13.66
CA ASP A 133 1.49 3.27 -13.04
C ASP A 133 0.06 3.05 -13.54
N THR A 134 -0.12 2.88 -14.86
CA THR A 134 -1.42 2.61 -15.48
C THR A 134 -2.00 1.26 -15.04
N LEU A 135 -1.17 0.22 -14.96
CA LEU A 135 -1.57 -1.11 -14.51
C LEU A 135 -2.00 -1.09 -13.04
N THR A 136 -1.26 -0.36 -12.18
CA THR A 136 -1.68 -0.18 -10.79
C THR A 136 -2.99 0.58 -10.66
N LEU A 137 -3.23 1.59 -11.51
CA LEU A 137 -4.45 2.38 -11.49
C LEU A 137 -5.67 1.58 -11.97
N ILE A 138 -5.53 0.81 -13.06
CA ILE A 138 -6.58 -0.07 -13.57
C ILE A 138 -6.93 -1.14 -12.53
N PHE A 139 -5.91 -1.70 -11.86
CA PHE A 139 -6.15 -2.68 -10.81
C PHE A 139 -6.82 -2.08 -9.57
N ALA A 140 -6.42 -0.86 -9.18
CA ALA A 140 -7.11 -0.10 -8.13
C ALA A 140 -8.61 0.04 -8.45
N ALA A 141 -8.92 0.46 -9.67
CA ALA A 141 -10.29 0.65 -10.15
C ALA A 141 -11.07 -0.67 -10.17
N LEU A 142 -10.44 -1.78 -10.58
CA LEU A 142 -11.07 -3.10 -10.58
C LEU A 142 -11.41 -3.57 -9.17
N LEU A 143 -10.49 -3.44 -8.21
CA LEU A 143 -10.72 -3.85 -6.82
C LEU A 143 -11.80 -3.01 -6.14
N VAL A 144 -11.79 -1.70 -6.36
CA VAL A 144 -12.86 -0.82 -5.88
C VAL A 144 -14.19 -1.22 -6.49
N GLY A 145 -14.22 -1.52 -7.80
CA GLY A 145 -15.42 -2.00 -8.48
C GLY A 145 -15.96 -3.31 -7.91
N VAL A 146 -15.09 -4.29 -7.64
CA VAL A 146 -15.47 -5.57 -7.02
C VAL A 146 -15.99 -5.36 -5.59
N ALA A 147 -15.32 -4.52 -4.81
CA ALA A 147 -15.71 -4.27 -3.43
C ALA A 147 -17.08 -3.54 -3.35
N LEU A 148 -17.35 -2.61 -4.28
CA LEU A 148 -18.66 -1.95 -4.40
C LEU A 148 -19.76 -2.92 -4.85
N LEU A 149 -19.44 -3.87 -5.74
CA LEU A 149 -20.38 -4.92 -6.17
C LEU A 149 -20.69 -5.90 -5.03
N SER A 150 -19.74 -6.18 -4.14
CA SER A 150 -19.96 -7.06 -2.98
C SER A 150 -20.76 -6.43 -1.84
N LEU A 151 -21.02 -5.12 -1.91
CA LEU A 151 -21.83 -4.37 -0.93
C LEU A 151 -23.31 -4.24 -1.34
N HIS A 152 -23.69 -4.75 -2.52
CA HIS A 152 -25.08 -4.90 -2.98
C HIS A 152 -25.47 -6.38 -3.02
#